data_AF-A0A9Q5GH53-F1
#
_entry.id   AF-A0A9Q5GH53-F1
#
_cell.length_a   1.000
_cell.length_b   1.000
_cell.length_c   1.000
_cell.angle_alpha   90.00
_cell.angle_beta   90.00
_cell.angle_gamma   90.00
#
_symmetry.space_group_name_H-M   'P 1'
#
loop_
_entity.id
_entity.type
_entity.pdbx_description
1 polymer ?
#
loop_
_entity_poly.entity_id
_entity_poly.type
_entity_poly.pdbx_seq_one_letter_code
_entity_poly.pdbx_strand_id
1 'polypeptide(L)' 'MMLISLEEIYLVVKPSITLVYGSINSALTGSICVSKLLIPVGYIDMLLL' A
#
# COMPACT_ATOMS: atom_id res chain seq x y z
N MET A 1 -7.48 6.39 -10.35
CA MET A 1 -7.71 7.49 -9.39
C MET A 1 -7.01 7.21 -8.06
N MET A 2 -7.24 6.07 -7.39
CA MET A 2 -6.66 5.76 -6.07
C MET A 2 -5.11 5.67 -6.01
N LEU A 3 -4.47 5.19 -7.08
CA LEU A 3 -3.00 5.04 -7.12
C LEU A 3 -2.28 6.39 -7.04
N ILE A 4 -2.75 7.40 -7.79
CA ILE A 4 -2.13 8.74 -7.83
C ILE A 4 -2.21 9.42 -6.46
N SER A 5 -3.39 9.35 -5.82
CA SER A 5 -3.58 9.92 -4.49
C SER A 5 -2.73 9.25 -3.41
N LEU A 6 -2.53 7.93 -3.50
CA LEU A 6 -1.64 7.20 -2.59
C LEU A 6 -0.16 7.55 -2.81
N GLU A 7 0.25 7.72 -4.07
CA GLU A 7 1.62 8.08 -4.43
C GLU A 7 2.01 9.45 -3.85
N GLU A 8 1.11 10.45 -3.94
CA GLU A 8 1.31 11.78 -3.33
C GLU A 8 1.53 11.68 -1.81
N ILE A 9 0.75 10.84 -1.11
CA ILE A 9 0.87 10.64 0.33
C ILE A 9 2.21 9.98 0.68
N TYR A 10 2.61 8.92 -0.04
CA TYR A 10 3.87 8.22 0.24
C TYR A 10 5.11 9.08 -0.03
N LEU A 11 5.05 10.00 -1.00
CA LEU A 11 6.13 10.94 -1.26
C LEU A 11 6.32 11.97 -0.14
N VAL A 12 5.24 12.36 0.54
CA VAL A 12 5.28 13.29 1.67
C VAL A 12 5.67 12.58 2.97
N VAL A 13 5.04 11.43 3.27
CA VAL A 13 5.22 10.72 4.55
C VAL A 13 6.51 9.92 4.58
N LYS A 14 6.96 9.36 3.44
CA LYS A 14 8.13 8.47 3.31
C LYS A 14 8.20 7.40 4.41
N PRO A 15 7.19 6.52 4.50
CA PRO A 15 7.17 5.48 5.52
C PRO A 15 8.30 4.47 5.31
N SER A 16 8.84 3.95 6.40
CA SER A 16 9.88 2.89 6.36
C SER A 16 9.29 1.51 6.06
N ILE A 17 7.99 1.31 6.29
CA ILE A 17 7.24 0.10 5.96
C ILE A 17 5.76 0.46 5.82
N THR A 18 5.05 -0.20 4.91
CA THR A 18 3.61 0.01 4.72
C THR A 18 2.85 -1.29 4.93
N LEU A 19 1.74 -1.23 5.65
CA LEU A 19 0.84 -2.35 5.86
C LEU A 19 -0.43 -2.16 5.03
N VAL A 20 -0.75 -3.16 4.24
CA VAL A 20 -1.90 -3.15 3.34
C VAL A 20 -2.92 -4.15 3.84
N TYR A 21 -4.11 -3.65 4.18
CA TYR A 21 -5.25 -4.43 4.65
C TYR A 21 -6.49 -4.03 3.86
N GLY A 22 -7.28 -5.02 3.44
CA GLY A 22 -8.55 -4.79 2.76
C GLY A 22 -8.79 -5.72 1.59
N SER A 23 -9.82 -5.43 0.80
CA SER A 23 -10.18 -6.22 -0.39
C SER A 23 -9.04 -6.27 -1.40
N ILE A 24 -9.03 -7.31 -2.23
CA ILE A 24 -7.99 -7.59 -3.24
C ILE A 24 -7.65 -6.35 -4.07
N ASN A 25 -8.64 -5.61 -4.57
CA ASN A 25 -8.40 -4.47 -5.46
C ASN A 25 -7.70 -3.31 -4.74
N SER A 26 -8.14 -2.98 -3.53
CA SER A 26 -7.53 -1.95 -2.69
C SER A 26 -6.13 -2.36 -2.25
N ALA A 27 -5.98 -3.64 -1.88
CA ALA A 27 -4.71 -4.16 -1.41
C ALA A 27 -3.67 -4.16 -2.53
N LEU A 28 -4.00 -4.75 -3.68
CA LEU A 28 -3.12 -4.81 -4.83
C LEU A 28 -2.68 -3.40 -5.29
N THR A 29 -3.63 -2.46 -5.34
CA THR A 29 -3.32 -1.07 -5.72
C THR A 29 -2.36 -0.43 -4.74
N GLY A 30 -2.55 -0.62 -3.43
CA GLY A 30 -1.63 -0.15 -2.40
C GLY A 30 -0.24 -0.79 -2.51
N SER A 31 -0.20 -2.12 -2.64
CA SER A 31 1.05 -2.90 -2.75
C SER A 31 1.88 -2.47 -3.96
N ILE A 32 1.24 -2.28 -5.13
CA ILE A 32 1.92 -1.85 -6.36
C ILE A 32 2.48 -0.43 -6.18
N CYS A 33 1.70 0.48 -5.60
CA CYS A 33 2.12 1.86 -5.38
C CYS A 33 3.36 1.95 -4.49
N VAL A 34 3.38 1.18 -3.41
CA VAL A 34 4.47 1.15 -2.43
C VAL A 34 5.70 0.43 -2.99
N SER A 35 5.50 -0.67 -3.73
CA SER A 35 6.59 -1.43 -4.36
C SER A 35 7.33 -0.60 -5.43
N LYS A 36 6.62 0.27 -6.17
CA LYS A 36 7.25 1.23 -7.10
C LYS A 36 8.23 2.17 -6.40
N LEU A 37 7.98 2.50 -5.13
CA LEU A 37 8.81 3.41 -4.33
C LEU A 37 9.89 2.67 -3.53
N LEU A 38 10.05 1.36 -3.76
CA LEU A 38 10.98 0.48 -3.03
C LEU A 38 10.76 0.47 -1.51
N ILE A 39 9.53 0.75 -1.08
CA ILE A 39 9.14 0.69 0.33
C ILE A 39 8.67 -0.75 0.63
N PRO A 40 9.08 -1.35 1.75
CA PRO A 40 8.61 -2.68 2.15
C PRO A 40 7.08 -2.71 2.38
N VAL A 41 6.41 -3.75 1.88
CA VAL A 41 4.97 -3.95 2.02
C VAL A 41 4.69 -5.20 2.87
N GLY A 42 3.93 -5.02 3.95
CA GLY A 42 3.25 -6.11 4.64
C GLY A 42 1.81 -6.24 4.13
N TYR A 43 1.36 -7.44 3.79
CA TYR A 43 -0.03 -7.72 3.44
C TYR A 43 -0.68 -8.54 4.56
N ILE A 44 -1.87 -8.10 5.00
CA ILE A 44 -2.72 -8.85 5.91
C ILE A 44 -4.01 -9.18 5.18
N ASP A 45 -4.23 -10.48 4.98
CA ASP A 45 -5.49 -10.98 4.47
C ASP A 45 -6.57 -10.97 5.57
N MET A 46 -7.84 -10.84 5.17
CA MET A 46 -9.01 -10.81 6.07
C MET A 46 -9.15 -12.11 6.89
N LEU A 47 -8.45 -13.18 6.50
CA LEU A 47 -8.48 -14.50 7.13
C LEU A 47 -7.81 -14.56 8.53
N LEU A 48 -7.56 -13.42 9.19
CA LEU A 48 -6.95 -13.37 10.52
C LEU A 48 -7.96 -13.06 11.65
N LEU A 49 -9.25 -13.33 11.40
CA LEU A 49 -10.34 -13.32 12.40
C LEU A 49 -11.29 -14.50 12.20
#